data_AF-A0A1B1TU92-F1
#
_entry.id   AF-A0A1B1TU92-F1
#
_cell.length_a   1.000
_cell.length_b   1.000
_cell.length_c   1.000
_cell.angle_alpha   90.00
_cell.angle_beta   90.00
_cell.angle_gamma   90.00
#
_symmetry.space_group_name_H-M   'P 1'
#
loop_
_entity.id
_entity.type
_entity.pdbx_description
1 polymer ?
#
loop_
_entity_poly.entity_id
_entity_poly.type
_entity_poly.pdbx_seq_one_letter_code
_entity_poly.pdbx_strand_id
1 'polypeptide(L)'
;MVTPQEHPLLPLATAIANLGYQPTSLLWNATQRMAQVPDLARDLLAYVQAGSPPPDFSQQQPAVLFKPLPGGYSVATLIRDYQFQAIGAFLLAAELSLRPDQGKALLNYFSHRGYWQTNGDGSRDLVFPPITERLPQCPQCRSRWFEDLPRCPSCGFVRRHVTVEDGPLPFEELAAMVRTEPVDQQRPKAIAPNHPIPPTSVNQRCAQCHHLLSQNSHFCPHCGAIVAAGSGPIEHTAACPKCGHTSRPGAKFCSHCGTTLA
;
A
#
# COMPACT_ATOMS: atom_id res chain seq x y z
N MET A 1 6.83 -50.42 -11.46
CA MET A 1 5.78 -49.65 -10.75
C MET A 1 6.44 -48.40 -10.22
N VAL A 2 6.28 -47.27 -10.90
CA VAL A 2 6.80 -45.97 -10.45
C VAL A 2 5.75 -45.41 -9.51
N THR A 3 6.06 -45.32 -8.23
CA THR A 3 5.23 -44.55 -7.29
C THR A 3 5.25 -43.09 -7.75
N PRO A 4 4.09 -42.44 -7.96
CA PRO A 4 4.08 -41.01 -8.23
C PRO A 4 4.76 -40.31 -7.05
N GLN A 5 5.85 -39.60 -7.32
CA GLN A 5 6.50 -38.76 -6.30
C GLN A 5 5.49 -37.69 -5.90
N GLU A 6 5.03 -37.76 -4.65
CA GLU A 6 4.14 -36.75 -4.08
C GLU A 6 4.80 -35.38 -4.17
N HIS A 7 4.03 -34.38 -4.58
CA HIS A 7 4.54 -33.03 -4.76
C HIS A 7 5.12 -32.50 -3.43
N PRO A 8 6.31 -31.86 -3.40
CA PRO A 8 6.99 -31.48 -2.16
C PRO A 8 6.17 -30.54 -1.25
N LEU A 9 5.29 -29.74 -1.83
CA LEU A 9 4.37 -28.85 -1.11
C LEU A 9 3.06 -29.50 -0.65
N LEU A 10 2.81 -30.78 -0.95
CA LEU A 10 1.58 -31.47 -0.58
C LEU A 10 1.31 -31.45 0.94
N PRO A 11 2.30 -31.71 1.83
CA PRO A 11 2.07 -31.64 3.27
C PRO A 11 1.62 -30.25 3.74
N LEU A 12 2.20 -29.21 3.14
CA LEU A 12 1.86 -27.82 3.45
C LEU A 12 0.46 -27.47 2.95
N ALA A 13 0.10 -27.90 1.73
CA ALA A 13 -1.24 -27.70 1.20
C ALA A 13 -2.31 -28.41 2.06
N THR A 14 -2.03 -29.64 2.50
CA THR A 14 -2.91 -30.39 3.40
C THR A 14 -3.06 -29.68 4.75
N ALA A 15 -1.97 -29.17 5.32
CA ALA A 15 -2.03 -28.42 6.58
C ALA A 15 -2.88 -27.14 6.46
N ILE A 16 -2.71 -26.39 5.36
CA ILE A 16 -3.52 -25.19 5.07
C ILE A 16 -5.00 -25.55 4.89
N ALA A 17 -5.31 -26.65 4.20
CA ALA A 17 -6.67 -27.13 4.02
C ALA A 17 -7.31 -27.58 5.34
N ASN A 18 -6.56 -28.29 6.19
CA ASN A 18 -7.03 -28.76 7.50
C ASN A 18 -7.37 -27.61 8.46
N LEU A 19 -6.72 -26.46 8.30
CA LEU A 19 -7.08 -25.25 9.03
C LEU A 19 -8.27 -24.47 8.44
N GLY A 20 -8.93 -25.04 7.42
CA GLY A 20 -10.17 -24.49 6.86
C GLY A 20 -9.97 -23.39 5.82
N TYR A 21 -8.83 -23.36 5.11
CA TYR A 21 -8.60 -22.36 4.06
C TYR A 21 -9.69 -22.37 2.98
N GLN A 22 -10.24 -21.20 2.69
CA GLN A 22 -11.20 -20.99 1.61
C GLN A 22 -10.87 -19.70 0.82
N PRO A 23 -11.17 -19.67 -0.50
CA PRO A 23 -11.72 -20.76 -1.31
C PRO A 23 -10.67 -21.83 -1.67
N THR A 24 -11.09 -23.09 -1.79
CA THR A 24 -10.20 -24.21 -2.17
C THR A 24 -9.51 -24.03 -3.53
N SER A 25 -10.12 -23.28 -4.45
CA SER A 25 -9.51 -22.94 -5.75
C SER A 25 -8.21 -22.15 -5.64
N LEU A 26 -8.00 -21.42 -4.53
CA LEU A 26 -6.81 -20.63 -4.26
C LEU A 26 -5.83 -21.33 -3.31
N LEU A 27 -6.13 -22.57 -2.88
CA LEU A 27 -5.32 -23.32 -1.92
C LEU A 27 -3.87 -23.39 -2.39
N TRP A 28 -3.64 -23.66 -3.67
CA TRP A 28 -2.28 -23.76 -4.20
C TRP A 28 -1.50 -22.45 -4.18
N ASN A 29 -2.17 -21.33 -4.48
CA ASN A 29 -1.56 -20.01 -4.38
C ASN A 29 -1.18 -19.68 -2.94
N ALA A 30 -2.04 -20.05 -1.96
CA ALA A 30 -1.74 -19.90 -0.55
C ALA A 30 -0.54 -20.77 -0.12
N THR A 31 -0.50 -22.03 -0.56
CA THR A 31 0.61 -22.95 -0.32
C THR A 31 1.93 -22.40 -0.86
N GLN A 32 1.94 -21.92 -2.11
CA GLN A 32 3.14 -21.35 -2.72
C GLN A 32 3.62 -20.08 -2.01
N ARG A 33 2.71 -19.24 -1.51
CA ARG A 33 3.07 -18.07 -0.69
C ARG A 33 3.67 -18.47 0.65
N MET A 34 3.07 -19.43 1.34
CA MET A 34 3.62 -19.96 2.59
C MET A 34 5.00 -20.59 2.38
N ALA A 35 5.20 -21.32 1.27
CA ALA A 35 6.47 -21.97 0.96
C ALA A 35 7.64 -20.98 0.74
N GLN A 36 7.35 -19.71 0.41
CA GLN A 36 8.38 -18.67 0.30
C GLN A 36 8.91 -18.20 1.66
N VAL A 37 8.28 -18.61 2.76
CA VAL A 37 8.72 -18.31 4.14
C VAL A 37 8.98 -19.64 4.88
N PRO A 38 10.12 -20.32 4.65
CA PRO A 38 10.33 -21.70 5.09
C PRO A 38 10.20 -21.91 6.60
N ASP A 39 10.65 -20.94 7.40
CA ASP A 39 10.57 -21.00 8.86
C ASP A 39 9.11 -20.98 9.32
N LEU A 40 8.32 -20.07 8.77
CA LEU A 40 6.89 -19.96 9.06
C LEU A 40 6.09 -21.16 8.53
N ALA A 41 6.48 -21.73 7.38
CA ALA A 41 5.88 -22.95 6.86
C ALA A 41 6.13 -24.16 7.77
N ARG A 42 7.34 -24.30 8.32
CA ARG A 42 7.66 -25.31 9.34
C ARG A 42 6.85 -25.11 10.61
N ASP A 43 6.68 -23.86 11.03
CA ASP A 43 5.88 -23.51 12.20
C ASP A 43 4.39 -23.82 12.02
N LEU A 44 3.83 -23.55 10.83
CA LEU A 44 2.47 -23.97 10.48
C LEU A 44 2.32 -25.49 10.58
N LEU A 45 3.26 -26.24 10.01
CA LEU A 45 3.22 -27.70 10.04
C LEU A 45 3.30 -28.23 11.47
N ALA A 46 4.21 -27.71 12.30
CA ALA A 46 4.33 -28.08 13.70
C ALA A 46 3.05 -27.73 14.50
N TYR A 47 2.45 -26.59 14.23
CA TYR A 47 1.20 -26.17 14.84
C TYR A 47 0.03 -27.12 14.50
N VAL A 48 -0.10 -27.49 13.23
CA VAL A 48 -1.13 -28.44 12.78
C VAL A 48 -0.89 -29.83 13.35
N GLN A 49 0.37 -30.30 13.39
CA GLN A 49 0.74 -31.57 14.02
C GLN A 49 0.41 -31.63 15.51
N ALA A 50 0.49 -30.49 16.21
CA ALA A 50 0.11 -30.37 17.62
C ALA A 50 -1.42 -30.32 17.85
N GLY A 51 -2.24 -30.47 16.80
CA GLY A 51 -3.70 -30.42 16.89
C GLY A 51 -4.28 -29.00 16.85
N SER A 52 -3.49 -28.01 16.42
CA SER A 52 -3.91 -26.61 16.27
C SER A 52 -4.53 -25.99 17.55
N PRO A 53 -3.89 -26.12 18.73
CA PRO A 53 -4.47 -25.63 19.98
C PRO A 53 -4.53 -24.09 20.01
N PRO A 54 -5.54 -23.49 20.68
CA PRO A 54 -5.61 -22.04 20.80
C PRO A 54 -4.39 -21.49 21.58
N PRO A 55 -3.97 -20.24 21.30
CA PRO A 55 -2.84 -19.63 22.00
C PRO A 55 -3.14 -19.35 23.48
N ASP A 56 -2.31 -19.87 24.38
CA ASP A 56 -2.21 -19.45 25.77
C ASP A 56 -1.19 -18.30 25.87
N PHE A 57 -1.67 -17.09 26.12
CA PHE A 57 -0.83 -15.89 26.24
C PHE A 57 -0.07 -15.79 27.56
N SER A 58 -0.52 -16.48 28.61
CA SER A 58 0.14 -16.49 29.91
C SER A 58 1.37 -17.38 29.86
N GLN A 59 1.25 -18.53 29.20
CA GLN A 59 2.35 -19.50 29.05
C GLN A 59 3.12 -19.35 27.74
N GLN A 60 2.65 -18.50 26.83
CA GLN A 60 3.18 -18.34 25.47
C GLN A 60 3.26 -19.66 24.69
N GLN A 61 2.19 -20.45 24.78
CA GLN A 61 2.09 -21.75 24.11
C GLN A 61 0.96 -21.77 23.06
N PRO A 62 1.15 -22.46 21.92
CA PRO A 62 2.40 -23.06 21.45
C PRO A 62 3.46 -22.01 21.10
N ALA A 63 4.73 -22.26 21.46
CA ALA A 63 5.82 -21.31 21.26
C ALA A 63 5.97 -20.85 19.79
N VAL A 64 5.65 -21.73 18.83
CA VAL A 64 5.67 -21.40 17.39
C VAL A 64 4.78 -20.23 17.02
N LEU A 65 3.67 -20.01 17.74
CA LEU A 65 2.76 -18.89 17.48
C LEU A 65 3.30 -17.57 17.99
N PHE A 66 4.20 -17.58 18.97
CA PHE A 66 4.72 -16.39 19.65
C PHE A 66 6.05 -15.88 19.07
N LYS A 67 6.59 -16.56 18.06
CA LYS A 67 7.79 -16.10 17.36
C LYS A 67 7.60 -14.70 16.77
N PRO A 68 8.63 -13.83 16.84
CA PRO A 68 8.51 -12.45 16.41
C PRO A 68 8.40 -12.35 14.89
N LEU A 69 7.55 -11.43 14.44
CA LEU A 69 7.36 -11.02 13.05
C LEU A 69 7.67 -9.51 12.92
N PRO A 70 7.95 -9.01 11.70
CA PRO A 70 8.16 -7.59 11.45
C PRO A 70 7.04 -6.72 12.00
N GLY A 71 7.38 -5.61 12.67
CA GLY A 71 6.41 -4.71 13.28
C GLY A 71 5.93 -5.13 14.68
N GLY A 72 6.61 -6.08 15.33
CA GLY A 72 6.29 -6.50 16.70
C GLY A 72 5.08 -7.44 16.81
N TYR A 73 4.64 -7.99 15.68
CA TYR A 73 3.55 -8.98 15.62
C TYR A 73 4.08 -10.39 15.89
N SER A 74 3.16 -11.29 16.19
CA SER A 74 3.33 -12.74 16.12
C SER A 74 2.03 -13.37 15.60
N VAL A 75 2.06 -14.64 15.20
CA VAL A 75 0.83 -15.33 14.79
C VAL A 75 -0.19 -15.33 15.94
N ALA A 76 0.27 -15.48 17.19
CA ALA A 76 -0.58 -15.38 18.38
C ALA A 76 -1.24 -13.99 18.50
N THR A 77 -0.49 -12.89 18.37
CA THR A 77 -1.11 -11.55 18.45
C THR A 77 -2.10 -11.32 17.31
N LEU A 78 -1.82 -11.83 16.10
CA LEU A 78 -2.76 -11.76 14.98
C LEU A 78 -4.07 -12.51 15.26
N ILE A 79 -4.00 -13.68 15.91
CA ILE A 79 -5.19 -14.42 16.34
C ILE A 79 -5.97 -13.64 17.39
N ARG A 80 -5.31 -13.10 18.44
CA ARG A 80 -6.00 -12.42 19.54
C ARG A 80 -6.53 -11.05 19.18
N ASP A 81 -5.67 -10.22 18.60
CA ASP A 81 -5.93 -8.79 18.44
C ASP A 81 -6.75 -8.50 17.18
N TYR A 82 -6.60 -9.35 16.15
CA TYR A 82 -7.36 -9.25 14.90
C TYR A 82 -8.45 -10.30 14.75
N GLN A 83 -8.55 -11.29 15.65
CA GLN A 83 -9.53 -12.39 15.58
C GLN A 83 -9.45 -13.24 14.31
N PHE A 84 -8.28 -13.26 13.66
CA PHE A 84 -8.07 -14.16 12.54
C PHE A 84 -8.14 -15.62 12.99
N GLN A 85 -8.75 -16.46 12.16
CA GLN A 85 -8.51 -17.90 12.22
C GLN A 85 -7.02 -18.18 12.04
N ALA A 86 -6.55 -19.31 12.58
CA ALA A 86 -5.13 -19.67 12.54
C ALA A 86 -4.54 -19.55 11.13
N ILE A 87 -5.20 -20.09 10.10
CA ILE A 87 -4.69 -19.98 8.73
C ILE A 87 -4.63 -18.54 8.20
N GLY A 88 -5.62 -17.70 8.54
CA GLY A 88 -5.60 -16.28 8.18
C GLY A 88 -4.41 -15.56 8.83
N ALA A 89 -4.15 -15.84 10.09
CA ALA A 89 -3.01 -15.29 10.83
C ALA A 89 -1.67 -15.73 10.22
N PHE A 90 -1.51 -17.01 9.86
CA PHE A 90 -0.29 -17.51 9.21
C PHE A 90 -0.08 -16.91 7.81
N LEU A 91 -1.12 -16.77 7.00
CA LEU A 91 -1.00 -16.16 5.67
C LEU A 91 -0.66 -14.67 5.75
N LEU A 92 -1.20 -13.97 6.75
CA LEU A 92 -0.85 -12.58 6.99
C LEU A 92 0.56 -12.45 7.55
N ALA A 93 0.99 -13.39 8.40
CA ALA A 93 2.38 -13.48 8.86
C ALA A 93 3.36 -13.71 7.70
N ALA A 94 2.97 -14.51 6.70
CA ALA A 94 3.77 -14.68 5.48
C ALA A 94 3.87 -13.36 4.70
N GLU A 95 2.77 -12.61 4.57
CA GLU A 95 2.79 -11.29 3.93
C GLU A 95 3.66 -10.29 4.69
N LEU A 96 3.57 -10.25 6.03
CA LEU A 96 4.43 -9.41 6.86
C LEU A 96 5.91 -9.77 6.71
N SER A 97 6.22 -11.05 6.51
CA SER A 97 7.60 -11.53 6.35
C SER A 97 8.17 -11.22 4.96
N LEU A 98 7.35 -11.36 3.91
CA LEU A 98 7.77 -11.12 2.52
C LEU A 98 7.73 -9.64 2.15
N ARG A 99 6.72 -8.91 2.63
CA ARG A 99 6.39 -7.52 2.26
C ARG A 99 5.84 -6.75 3.46
N PRO A 100 6.71 -6.33 4.40
CA PRO A 100 6.30 -5.75 5.68
C PRO A 100 5.34 -4.56 5.55
N ASP A 101 5.60 -3.63 4.63
CA ASP A 101 4.76 -2.44 4.45
C ASP A 101 3.38 -2.79 3.90
N GLN A 102 3.31 -3.75 2.96
CA GLN A 102 2.03 -4.24 2.42
C GLN A 102 1.24 -5.01 3.50
N GLY A 103 1.90 -5.85 4.29
CA GLY A 103 1.29 -6.57 5.40
C GLY A 103 0.71 -5.62 6.45
N LYS A 104 1.46 -4.58 6.84
CA LYS A 104 0.97 -3.51 7.74
C LYS A 104 -0.19 -2.74 7.14
N ALA A 105 -0.16 -2.43 5.85
CA ALA A 105 -1.27 -1.78 5.16
C ALA A 105 -2.54 -2.64 5.18
N LEU A 106 -2.44 -3.96 5.03
CA LEU A 106 -3.56 -4.88 5.15
C LEU A 106 -4.12 -4.93 6.57
N LEU A 107 -3.26 -5.02 7.59
CA LEU A 107 -3.68 -4.94 8.99
C LEU A 107 -4.45 -3.66 9.28
N ASN A 108 -3.92 -2.52 8.82
CA ASN A 108 -4.59 -1.24 8.93
C ASN A 108 -5.96 -1.23 8.22
N TYR A 109 -6.02 -1.77 7.00
CA TYR A 109 -7.27 -1.92 6.25
C TYR A 109 -8.31 -2.71 7.06
N PHE A 110 -7.93 -3.87 7.61
CA PHE A 110 -8.84 -4.71 8.40
C PHE A 110 -9.32 -4.02 9.67
N SER A 111 -8.46 -3.26 10.36
CA SER A 111 -8.88 -2.49 11.53
C SER A 111 -9.91 -1.41 11.19
N HIS A 112 -9.85 -0.80 10.01
CA HIS A 112 -10.77 0.27 9.64
C HIS A 112 -12.04 -0.20 8.93
N ARG A 113 -11.95 -1.26 8.13
CA ARG A 113 -13.03 -1.73 7.25
C ARG A 113 -13.62 -3.07 7.69
N GLY A 114 -13.01 -3.73 8.67
CA GLY A 114 -13.30 -5.11 8.98
C GLY A 114 -12.84 -6.06 7.87
N TYR A 115 -13.15 -7.33 8.06
CA TYR A 115 -12.98 -8.36 7.04
C TYR A 115 -14.14 -9.35 7.11
N TRP A 116 -14.41 -10.02 5.99
CA TRP A 116 -15.43 -11.05 5.93
C TRP A 116 -14.86 -12.38 6.41
N GLN A 117 -15.52 -12.99 7.38
CA GLN A 117 -15.24 -14.34 7.85
C GLN A 117 -16.36 -15.27 7.38
N THR A 118 -15.99 -16.45 6.88
CA THR A 118 -16.94 -17.50 6.56
C THR A 118 -17.08 -18.44 7.75
N ASN A 119 -18.31 -18.64 8.21
CA ASN A 119 -18.65 -19.55 9.29
C ASN A 119 -18.80 -20.98 8.79
N GLY A 120 -18.87 -21.95 9.72
CA GLY A 120 -18.99 -23.38 9.40
C GLY A 120 -20.27 -23.75 8.64
N ASP A 121 -21.32 -22.94 8.77
CA ASP A 121 -22.59 -23.09 8.03
C ASP A 121 -22.59 -22.42 6.65
N GLY A 122 -21.47 -21.80 6.25
CA GLY A 122 -21.32 -21.07 4.99
C GLY A 122 -21.83 -19.63 5.03
N SER A 123 -22.39 -19.17 6.15
CA SER A 123 -22.73 -17.76 6.36
C SER A 123 -21.45 -16.91 6.39
N ARG A 124 -21.60 -15.61 6.11
CA ARG A 124 -20.47 -14.66 6.12
C ARG A 124 -20.77 -13.50 7.05
N ASP A 125 -19.88 -13.30 8.01
CA ASP A 125 -19.96 -12.21 8.98
C ASP A 125 -18.88 -11.17 8.70
N LEU A 126 -19.26 -9.90 8.82
CA LEU A 126 -18.30 -8.79 8.79
C LEU A 126 -17.72 -8.61 10.20
N VAL A 127 -16.46 -8.99 10.36
CA VAL A 127 -15.73 -8.93 11.62
C VAL A 127 -14.90 -7.66 11.69
N PHE A 128 -15.04 -6.91 12.78
CA PHE A 128 -14.18 -5.76 13.09
C PHE A 128 -13.18 -6.17 14.19
N PRO A 129 -11.87 -6.04 13.95
CA PRO A 129 -10.84 -6.38 14.92
C PRO A 129 -11.03 -5.66 16.28
N PRO A 130 -11.00 -6.37 17.43
CA PRO A 130 -11.15 -5.76 18.75
C PRO A 130 -9.97 -4.87 19.14
N ILE A 131 -8.79 -5.04 18.52
CA ILE A 131 -7.65 -4.12 18.69
C ILE A 131 -8.03 -2.66 18.45
N THR A 132 -9.05 -2.41 17.61
CA THR A 132 -9.54 -1.07 17.30
C THR A 132 -10.01 -0.32 18.54
N GLU A 133 -10.51 -1.00 19.56
CA GLU A 133 -10.94 -0.37 20.81
C GLU A 133 -9.76 0.17 21.63
N ARG A 134 -8.59 -0.45 21.49
CA ARG A 134 -7.34 -0.07 22.17
C ARG A 134 -6.57 1.03 21.43
N LEU A 135 -6.92 1.32 20.17
CA LEU A 135 -6.26 2.37 19.39
C LEU A 135 -6.63 3.78 19.90
N PRO A 136 -5.68 4.72 19.90
CA PRO A 136 -5.96 6.10 20.24
C PRO A 136 -6.99 6.69 19.26
N GLN A 137 -7.83 7.59 19.76
CA GLN A 137 -8.79 8.29 18.91
C GLN A 137 -8.08 9.46 18.22
N CYS A 138 -8.35 9.64 16.94
CA CYS A 138 -7.98 10.84 16.20
C CYS A 138 -8.60 12.07 16.88
N PRO A 139 -7.83 13.12 17.22
CA PRO A 139 -8.38 14.29 17.89
C PRO A 139 -9.36 15.07 17.00
N GLN A 140 -9.26 14.94 15.67
CA GLN A 140 -10.13 15.66 14.72
C GLN A 140 -11.47 14.94 14.49
N CYS A 141 -11.46 13.66 14.12
CA CYS A 141 -12.68 12.93 13.73
C CYS A 141 -13.07 11.81 14.68
N ARG A 142 -12.32 11.61 15.77
CA ARG A 142 -12.49 10.54 16.77
C ARG A 142 -12.42 9.12 16.23
N SER A 143 -12.09 8.94 14.95
CA SER A 143 -11.81 7.60 14.41
C SER A 143 -10.63 7.00 15.16
N ARG A 144 -10.72 5.73 15.49
CA ARG A 144 -9.60 4.96 16.03
C ARG A 144 -8.44 5.00 15.03
N TRP A 145 -7.22 5.28 15.49
CA TRP A 145 -6.09 5.68 14.66
C TRP A 145 -4.79 5.04 15.17
N PHE A 146 -3.95 4.49 14.29
CA PHE A 146 -2.64 3.95 14.66
C PHE A 146 -1.62 5.08 14.82
N GLU A 147 -0.83 5.02 15.89
CA GLU A 147 0.23 6.02 16.15
C GLU A 147 1.31 6.06 15.07
N ASP A 148 1.54 4.94 14.38
CA ASP A 148 2.58 4.79 13.36
C ASP A 148 2.18 5.37 11.99
N LEU A 149 0.92 5.80 11.82
CA LEU A 149 0.48 6.39 10.56
C LEU A 149 0.73 7.90 10.57
N PRO A 150 1.37 8.47 9.54
CA PRO A 150 1.56 9.92 9.47
C PRO A 150 0.24 10.68 9.33
N ARG A 151 -0.81 10.05 8.75
CA ARG A 151 -2.13 10.65 8.54
C ARG A 151 -3.26 9.72 8.96
N CYS A 152 -4.34 10.30 9.48
CA CYS A 152 -5.57 9.60 9.81
C CYS A 152 -6.30 9.21 8.52
N PRO A 153 -6.62 7.92 8.31
CA PRO A 153 -7.26 7.48 7.06
C PRO A 153 -8.74 7.89 6.96
N SER A 154 -9.37 8.28 8.06
CA SER A 154 -10.79 8.69 8.05
C SER A 154 -10.98 10.16 7.70
N CYS A 155 -10.10 11.06 8.15
CA CYS A 155 -10.27 12.51 7.94
C CYS A 155 -9.02 13.22 7.40
N GLY A 156 -7.90 12.52 7.26
CA GLY A 156 -6.63 13.10 6.81
C GLY A 156 -5.81 13.82 7.89
N PHE A 157 -6.28 13.86 9.15
CA PHE A 157 -5.57 14.50 10.26
C PHE A 157 -4.13 14.00 10.40
N VAL A 158 -3.17 14.90 10.57
CA VAL A 158 -1.73 14.60 10.64
C VAL A 158 -1.25 14.94 12.05
N ARG A 159 -0.86 13.95 12.87
CA ARG A 159 -0.53 14.18 14.30
C ARG A 159 0.86 14.78 14.51
N ARG A 160 1.79 14.52 13.58
CA ARG A 160 3.05 15.26 13.43
C ARG A 160 3.11 15.73 12.00
N HIS A 161 3.14 17.03 11.78
CA HIS A 161 3.65 17.53 10.51
C HIS A 161 5.03 16.88 10.37
N VAL A 162 5.21 15.97 9.42
CA VAL A 162 6.57 15.57 9.01
C VAL A 162 7.09 16.78 8.26
N THR A 163 7.50 17.80 9.01
CA THR A 163 8.38 18.81 8.48
C THR A 163 9.70 18.09 8.22
N VAL A 164 10.44 18.52 7.21
CA VAL A 164 11.85 18.11 7.00
C VAL A 164 12.72 18.50 8.23
N GLU A 165 12.14 19.22 9.19
CA GLU A 165 12.81 19.85 10.32
C GLU A 165 12.66 19.08 11.65
N ASP A 166 11.71 18.15 11.81
CA ASP A 166 11.40 17.51 13.11
C ASP A 166 12.21 16.24 13.44
N GLY A 167 13.45 16.15 12.95
CA GLY A 167 14.45 15.18 13.40
C GLY A 167 15.77 15.35 12.65
N PRO A 168 16.94 15.14 13.28
CA PRO A 168 18.21 15.25 12.57
C PRO A 168 18.16 14.27 11.39
N LEU A 169 18.32 14.80 10.17
CA LEU A 169 18.54 13.97 9.00
C LEU A 169 19.61 12.94 9.38
N PRO A 170 19.41 11.63 9.13
CA PRO A 170 20.35 10.59 9.56
C PRO A 170 21.71 10.90 8.95
N PHE A 171 22.59 11.49 9.78
CA PHE A 171 23.81 12.12 9.29
C PHE A 171 24.74 11.07 8.69
N GLU A 172 24.66 9.82 9.13
CA GLU A 172 25.39 8.68 8.57
C GLU A 172 24.84 8.23 7.21
N GLU A 173 23.52 8.23 6.99
CA GLU A 173 22.93 7.91 5.67
C GLU A 173 23.18 9.04 4.67
N LEU A 174 23.07 10.29 5.10
CA LEU A 174 23.46 11.43 4.29
C LEU A 174 24.96 11.46 4.02
N ALA A 175 25.80 11.17 5.01
CA ALA A 175 27.23 11.08 4.81
C ALA A 175 27.61 9.91 3.90
N ALA A 176 26.83 8.83 3.87
CA ALA A 176 27.00 7.73 2.91
C ALA A 176 26.60 8.15 1.49
N MET A 177 25.55 8.95 1.32
CA MET A 177 25.13 9.53 0.04
C MET A 177 26.03 10.67 -0.45
N VAL A 178 26.65 11.41 0.48
CA VAL A 178 27.55 12.55 0.26
C VAL A 178 29.02 12.12 0.34
N ARG A 179 29.32 10.81 0.34
CA ARG A 179 30.68 10.36 0.01
C ARG A 179 30.93 10.73 -1.44
N THR A 180 31.49 11.92 -1.61
CA THR A 180 32.19 12.35 -2.79
C THR A 180 33.29 11.32 -3.01
N GLU A 181 33.07 10.41 -3.95
CA GLU A 181 34.22 9.90 -4.68
C GLU A 181 34.98 11.14 -5.17
N PRO A 182 36.30 11.25 -4.90
CA PRO A 182 37.07 12.36 -5.44
C PRO A 182 36.88 12.34 -6.95
N VAL A 183 36.32 13.44 -7.49
CA VAL A 183 36.20 13.69 -8.93
C VAL A 183 37.59 14.01 -9.45
N ASP A 184 38.49 13.03 -9.43
CA ASP A 184 39.80 13.13 -10.01
C ASP A 184 40.29 11.74 -10.40
N GLN A 185 39.86 11.26 -11.57
CA GLN A 185 40.72 10.49 -12.49
C GLN A 185 40.13 10.10 -13.84
N GLN A 186 38.87 10.40 -14.15
CA GLN A 186 38.36 10.21 -15.53
C GLN A 186 37.70 11.49 -16.03
N ARG A 187 38.54 12.45 -16.45
CA ARG A 187 38.15 13.45 -17.45
C ARG A 187 38.00 12.73 -18.81
N PRO A 188 36.80 12.47 -19.33
CA PRO A 188 36.65 12.36 -20.77
C PRO A 188 37.07 13.71 -21.37
N LYS A 189 37.82 13.60 -22.47
CA LYS A 189 38.39 14.69 -23.27
C LYS A 189 37.39 15.84 -23.42
N ALA A 190 37.81 17.06 -23.07
CA ALA A 190 36.99 18.25 -23.11
C ALA A 190 36.23 18.38 -24.45
N ILE A 191 34.91 18.41 -24.37
CA ILE A 191 34.06 18.91 -25.46
C ILE A 191 34.22 20.44 -25.43
N ALA A 192 34.53 21.02 -26.59
CA ALA A 192 34.90 22.42 -26.73
C ALA A 192 33.82 23.39 -26.17
N PRO A 193 34.22 24.51 -25.54
CA PRO A 193 33.29 25.55 -25.15
C PRO A 193 32.92 26.37 -26.39
N ASN A 194 31.62 26.37 -26.71
CA ASN A 194 30.87 27.30 -27.55
C ASN A 194 29.94 26.56 -28.50
N HIS A 195 28.73 26.26 -28.03
CA HIS A 195 27.58 26.25 -28.91
C HIS A 195 26.75 27.51 -28.57
N PRO A 196 26.48 28.41 -29.52
CA PRO A 196 25.69 29.61 -29.25
C PRO A 196 24.26 29.22 -28.86
N ILE A 197 23.82 29.71 -27.71
CA ILE A 197 22.43 29.68 -27.27
C ILE A 197 21.66 30.64 -28.19
N PRO A 198 20.64 30.20 -28.95
CA PRO A 198 19.81 31.11 -29.71
C PRO A 198 18.98 31.99 -28.75
N PRO A 199 18.98 33.33 -28.91
CA PRO A 199 18.27 34.23 -28.02
C PRO A 199 16.79 34.34 -28.44
N THR A 200 15.95 33.45 -27.92
CA THR A 200 14.49 33.66 -27.93
C THR A 200 13.86 33.08 -26.66
N SER A 201 13.99 33.79 -25.55
CA SER A 201 13.24 33.54 -24.31
C SER A 201 11.91 34.28 -24.37
N VAL A 202 10.84 33.58 -24.77
CA VAL A 202 9.48 34.11 -24.67
C VAL A 202 8.83 33.53 -23.41
N ASN A 203 8.60 34.39 -22.41
CA ASN A 203 7.76 34.09 -21.26
C ASN A 203 6.30 33.94 -21.73
N GLN A 204 5.87 32.72 -22.01
CA GLN A 204 4.50 32.47 -22.44
C GLN A 204 3.55 32.57 -21.24
N ARG A 205 2.51 33.40 -21.36
CA ARG A 205 1.41 33.49 -20.39
C ARG A 205 0.26 32.59 -20.84
N CYS A 206 -0.42 31.97 -19.90
CA CYS A 206 -1.64 31.22 -20.17
C CYS A 206 -2.68 32.15 -20.83
N ALA A 207 -3.26 31.74 -21.97
CA ALA A 207 -4.29 32.53 -22.65
C ALA A 207 -5.59 32.69 -21.83
N GLN A 208 -5.81 31.81 -20.85
CA GLN A 208 -7.07 31.75 -20.10
C GLN A 208 -6.99 32.40 -18.70
N CYS A 209 -5.82 32.43 -18.05
CA CYS A 209 -5.67 33.05 -16.73
C CYS A 209 -4.44 33.96 -16.59
N HIS A 210 -3.68 34.15 -17.68
CA HIS A 210 -2.49 35.02 -17.77
C HIS A 210 -1.33 34.69 -16.81
N HIS A 211 -1.40 33.55 -16.12
CA HIS A 211 -0.32 33.01 -15.31
C HIS A 211 0.89 32.66 -16.18
N LEU A 212 2.10 32.86 -15.66
CA LEU A 212 3.35 32.52 -16.36
C LEU A 212 3.52 31.01 -16.47
N LEU A 213 3.98 30.54 -17.64
CA LEU A 213 4.19 29.13 -17.93
C LEU A 213 5.67 28.85 -18.19
N SER A 214 6.13 27.68 -17.74
CA SER A 214 7.48 27.18 -18.02
C SER A 214 7.58 26.61 -19.44
N GLN A 215 8.76 26.61 -20.05
CA GLN A 215 8.98 26.46 -21.50
C GLN A 215 8.41 25.18 -22.16
N ASN A 216 8.01 24.14 -21.41
CA ASN A 216 7.38 22.92 -21.96
C ASN A 216 6.08 22.55 -21.22
N SER A 217 5.37 23.55 -20.70
CA SER A 217 4.12 23.33 -19.97
C SER A 217 3.02 22.92 -20.96
N HIS A 218 2.60 21.65 -20.96
CA HIS A 218 1.46 21.18 -21.77
C HIS A 218 0.10 21.59 -21.17
N PHE A 219 0.09 22.03 -19.91
CA PHE A 219 -1.09 22.52 -19.20
C PHE A 219 -0.70 23.65 -18.24
N CYS A 220 -1.63 24.58 -18.01
CA CYS A 220 -1.46 25.65 -17.05
C CYS A 220 -1.71 25.12 -15.63
N PRO A 221 -0.74 25.25 -14.70
CA PRO A 221 -0.89 24.75 -13.33
C PRO A 221 -1.91 25.55 -12.52
N HIS A 222 -2.22 26.78 -12.92
CA HIS A 222 -3.14 27.66 -12.19
C HIS A 222 -4.61 27.44 -12.56
N CYS A 223 -4.91 27.21 -13.84
CA CYS A 223 -6.31 27.07 -14.32
C CYS A 223 -6.61 25.77 -15.06
N GLY A 224 -5.63 24.88 -15.21
CA GLY A 224 -5.79 23.59 -15.90
C GLY A 224 -5.97 23.69 -17.42
N ALA A 225 -5.83 24.87 -18.03
CA ALA A 225 -5.96 25.02 -19.48
C ALA A 225 -4.80 24.32 -20.20
N ILE A 226 -5.11 23.47 -21.17
CA ILE A 226 -4.10 22.80 -22.01
C ILE A 226 -3.43 23.85 -22.89
N VAL A 227 -2.11 23.86 -22.89
CA VAL A 227 -1.26 24.77 -23.64
C VAL A 227 -0.66 23.94 -24.78
N ALA A 228 -1.51 23.56 -25.73
CA ALA A 228 -1.08 22.86 -26.93
C ALA A 228 -0.85 23.88 -28.05
N ALA A 229 0.33 23.80 -28.67
CA ALA A 229 0.62 24.54 -29.90
C ALA A 229 -0.36 24.11 -31.00
N GLY A 230 -1.25 25.03 -31.38
CA GLY A 230 -2.06 24.95 -32.60
C GLY A 230 -3.39 24.19 -32.47
N SER A 231 -4.49 24.93 -32.29
CA SER A 231 -5.74 24.85 -33.06
C SER A 231 -6.79 25.80 -32.44
N GLY A 232 -7.42 26.61 -33.30
CA GLY A 232 -8.27 27.76 -32.95
C GLY A 232 -9.64 27.43 -32.33
N PRO A 233 -10.48 28.46 -32.14
CA PRO A 233 -11.70 28.37 -31.35
C PRO A 233 -12.89 27.90 -32.19
N ILE A 234 -13.64 26.87 -31.76
CA ILE A 234 -15.07 26.74 -32.10
C ILE A 234 -15.86 26.14 -30.92
N GLU A 235 -17.00 26.77 -30.67
CA GLU A 235 -18.05 26.46 -29.71
C GLU A 235 -18.69 25.08 -29.88
N HIS A 236 -19.15 24.50 -28.76
CA HIS A 236 -20.54 24.12 -28.46
C HIS A 236 -20.52 23.29 -27.16
N THR A 237 -21.02 23.88 -26.09
CA THR A 237 -20.91 23.37 -24.73
C THR A 237 -22.14 22.58 -24.30
N ALA A 238 -21.94 21.36 -23.81
CA ALA A 238 -22.98 20.59 -23.11
C ALA A 238 -22.86 20.81 -21.60
N ALA A 239 -23.96 21.13 -20.93
CA ALA A 239 -23.98 21.22 -19.47
C ALA A 239 -23.94 19.82 -18.85
N CYS A 240 -23.13 19.62 -17.82
CA CYS A 240 -23.07 18.37 -17.10
C CYS A 240 -24.45 18.07 -16.48
N PRO A 241 -25.06 16.90 -16.74
CA PRO A 241 -26.39 16.58 -16.23
C PRO A 241 -26.44 16.46 -14.69
N LYS A 242 -25.28 16.29 -14.03
CA LYS A 242 -25.21 16.12 -12.57
C LYS A 242 -25.01 17.43 -11.80
N CYS A 243 -24.20 18.34 -12.30
CA CYS A 243 -23.84 19.56 -11.57
C CYS A 243 -24.16 20.86 -12.32
N GLY A 244 -24.72 20.76 -13.52
CA GLY A 244 -24.99 21.92 -14.39
C GLY A 244 -23.75 22.58 -14.97
N HIS A 245 -22.54 22.16 -14.58
CA HIS A 245 -21.31 22.79 -15.03
C HIS A 245 -21.04 22.52 -16.51
N THR A 246 -20.79 23.61 -17.24
CA THR A 246 -20.60 23.63 -18.68
C THR A 246 -19.31 22.90 -19.06
N SER A 247 -19.44 21.84 -19.86
CA SER A 247 -18.32 20.99 -20.27
C SER A 247 -17.99 21.22 -21.75
N ARG A 248 -16.70 21.14 -22.09
CA ARG A 248 -16.22 21.31 -23.47
C ARG A 248 -16.67 20.13 -24.35
N PRO A 249 -16.96 20.35 -25.65
CA PRO A 249 -17.34 19.28 -26.56
C PRO A 249 -16.25 18.22 -26.63
N GLY A 250 -16.63 16.94 -26.54
CA GLY A 250 -15.71 15.79 -26.52
C GLY A 250 -15.11 15.44 -25.15
N ALA A 251 -15.46 16.16 -24.08
CA ALA A 251 -15.02 15.80 -22.74
C ALA A 251 -15.70 14.52 -22.26
N LYS A 252 -14.90 13.47 -22.00
CA LYS A 252 -15.39 12.18 -21.45
C LYS A 252 -15.88 12.29 -20.00
N PHE A 253 -15.43 13.31 -19.27
CA PHE A 253 -15.74 13.53 -17.86
C PHE A 253 -15.93 15.02 -17.58
N CYS A 254 -16.83 15.35 -16.65
CA CYS A 254 -17.03 16.71 -16.17
C CYS A 254 -15.82 17.17 -15.34
N SER A 255 -15.23 18.30 -15.72
CA SER A 255 -14.07 18.89 -15.04
C SER A 255 -14.35 19.36 -13.61
N HIS A 256 -15.63 19.58 -13.25
CA HIS A 256 -15.99 20.08 -11.93
C HIS A 256 -16.35 18.96 -10.95
N CYS A 257 -17.12 17.95 -11.39
CA CYS A 257 -17.62 16.91 -10.49
C CYS A 257 -17.16 15.48 -10.86
N GLY A 258 -16.31 15.32 -11.89
CA GLY A 258 -15.74 14.04 -12.31
C GLY A 258 -16.74 13.07 -12.95
N THR A 259 -17.99 13.48 -13.19
CA THR A 259 -19.03 12.60 -13.73
C THR A 259 -18.79 12.36 -15.21
N THR A 260 -18.83 11.09 -15.63
CA THR A 260 -18.71 10.69 -17.03
C THR A 260 -19.81 11.34 -17.86
N LEU A 261 -19.42 11.98 -18.96
CA LEU A 261 -20.33 12.55 -19.95
C LEU A 261 -20.31 11.58 -21.13
N ALA A 262 -21.45 10.91 -21.37
CA ALA A 262 -21.59 9.89 -22.40
C ALA A 262 -21.51 10.48 -23.82
#